data_AF-A0A957ESG7-F1
#
_entry.id   AF-A0A957ESG7-F1
#
_cell.length_a   1.000
_cell.length_b   1.000
_cell.length_c   1.000
_cell.angle_alpha   90.00
_cell.angle_beta   90.00
_cell.angle_gamma   90.00
#
_symmetry.space_group_name_H-M   'P 1'
#
loop_
_entity.id
_entity.type
_entity.pdbx_description
1 polymer ?
#
loop_
_entity_poly.entity_id
_entity_poly.type
_entity_poly.pdbx_seq_one_letter_code
_entity_poly.pdbx_strand_id
1 'polypeptide(L)'
;MGFGANRIPPFPIEKESLVDKQTLINNLNEDLAGELSAIIQYITYAAKATGPYRPQLTQFFLAEVADEQLHAQFLANKIVALGGEP
;
A
#
# COMPACT_ATOMS: atom_id res chain seq x y z
N MET A 1 17.44 -57.75 26.54
CA MET A 1 16.47 -56.68 26.83
C MET A 1 17.17 -55.35 26.61
N GLY A 2 16.91 -54.68 25.50
CA GLY A 2 17.50 -53.38 25.17
C GLY A 2 16.39 -52.45 24.67
N PHE A 3 15.94 -51.55 25.53
CA PHE A 3 14.98 -50.51 25.18
C PHE A 3 15.74 -49.40 24.43
N GLY A 4 15.68 -49.43 23.11
CA GLY A 4 16.15 -48.35 22.24
C GLY A 4 15.01 -47.35 22.01
N ALA A 5 15.23 -46.10 22.43
CA ALA A 5 14.25 -45.02 22.40
C ALA A 5 13.64 -44.79 21.00
N ASN A 6 12.30 -44.79 20.93
CA ASN A 6 11.55 -44.20 19.83
C ASN A 6 11.87 -42.70 19.79
N ARG A 7 12.71 -42.27 18.84
CA ARG A 7 12.91 -40.86 18.54
C ARG A 7 11.66 -40.33 17.82
N ILE A 8 10.90 -39.48 18.49
CA ILE A 8 9.83 -38.69 17.90
C ILE A 8 10.45 -37.85 16.77
N PRO A 9 9.95 -37.90 15.52
CA PRO A 9 10.44 -37.01 14.47
C PRO A 9 10.22 -35.55 14.89
N PRO A 10 11.11 -34.61 14.51
CA PRO A 10 10.87 -33.20 14.80
C PRO A 10 9.51 -32.80 14.22
N PHE A 11 8.68 -32.16 15.05
CA PHE A 11 7.44 -31.56 14.59
C PHE A 11 7.74 -30.65 13.40
N PRO A 12 6.94 -30.68 12.32
CA PRO A 12 7.09 -29.72 11.24
C PRO A 12 6.97 -28.33 11.86
N ILE A 13 8.01 -27.51 11.71
CA ILE A 13 7.90 -26.09 12.00
C ILE A 13 6.92 -25.57 10.97
N GLU A 14 5.67 -25.39 11.38
CA GLU A 14 4.70 -24.70 10.56
C GLU A 14 5.34 -23.36 10.19
N LYS A 15 5.57 -23.14 8.88
CA LYS A 15 5.90 -21.82 8.38
C LYS A 15 4.75 -20.94 8.85
N GLU A 16 5.02 -20.16 9.89
CA GLU A 16 4.12 -19.13 10.40
C GLU A 16 3.50 -18.42 9.20
N SER A 17 2.16 -18.36 9.15
CA SER A 17 1.44 -17.98 7.94
C SER A 17 1.65 -16.49 7.68
N LEU A 18 2.77 -16.20 7.04
CA LEU A 18 2.95 -15.03 6.22
C LEU A 18 1.81 -15.07 5.20
N VAL A 19 0.72 -14.33 5.41
CA VAL A 19 0.26 -13.54 4.27
C VAL A 19 1.53 -12.83 3.83
N ASP A 20 2.12 -13.32 2.74
CA ASP A 20 3.54 -13.20 2.47
C ASP A 20 3.94 -11.75 2.71
N LYS A 21 4.81 -11.49 3.70
CA LYS A 21 5.16 -10.11 4.10
C LYS A 21 5.58 -9.30 2.88
N GLN A 22 6.24 -9.98 1.93
CA GLN A 22 6.59 -9.41 0.65
C GLN A 22 5.35 -9.12 -0.21
N THR A 23 4.41 -10.03 -0.33
CA THR A 23 3.08 -9.78 -0.94
C THR A 23 2.36 -8.58 -0.31
N LEU A 24 2.37 -8.41 1.01
CA LEU A 24 1.78 -7.22 1.65
C LEU A 24 2.51 -5.94 1.23
N ILE A 25 3.84 -5.94 1.25
CA ILE A 25 4.67 -4.80 0.80
C ILE A 25 4.39 -4.49 -0.67
N ASN A 26 4.25 -5.50 -1.52
CA ASN A 26 3.97 -5.33 -2.94
C ASN A 26 2.60 -4.67 -3.16
N ASN A 27 1.57 -5.13 -2.46
CA ASN A 27 0.24 -4.54 -2.56
C ASN A 27 0.21 -3.10 -2.04
N LEU A 28 0.92 -2.80 -0.94
CA LEU A 28 1.05 -1.43 -0.44
C LEU A 28 1.76 -0.49 -1.43
N ASN A 29 2.74 -1.02 -2.17
CA ASN A 29 3.41 -0.28 -3.24
C ASN A 29 2.49 -0.04 -4.45
N GLU A 30 1.63 -1.00 -4.78
CA GLU A 30 0.59 -0.82 -5.80
C GLU A 30 -0.40 0.28 -5.38
N ASP A 31 -0.85 0.25 -4.12
CA ASP A 31 -1.71 1.30 -3.56
C ASP A 31 -1.01 2.67 -3.57
N LEU A 32 0.26 2.74 -3.15
CA LEU A 32 1.05 3.98 -3.17
C LEU A 32 1.17 4.56 -4.57
N ALA A 33 1.41 3.72 -5.58
CA ALA A 33 1.44 4.14 -6.97
C ALA A 33 0.06 4.68 -7.43
N GLY A 34 -1.02 4.10 -6.91
CA GLY A 34 -2.39 4.60 -7.08
C GLY A 34 -2.55 6.03 -6.57
N GLU A 35 -2.15 6.31 -5.33
CA GLU A 35 -2.31 7.65 -4.73
C GLU A 35 -1.44 8.70 -5.43
N LEU A 36 -0.21 8.35 -5.79
CA LEU A 36 0.67 9.23 -6.57
C LEU A 36 0.09 9.52 -7.97
N SER A 37 -0.52 8.52 -8.60
CA SER A 37 -1.21 8.70 -9.87
C SER A 37 -2.46 9.57 -9.73
N ALA A 38 -3.22 9.41 -8.64
CA ALA A 38 -4.41 10.21 -8.33
C ALA A 38 -4.06 11.70 -8.15
N ILE A 39 -2.94 12.01 -7.48
CA ILE A 39 -2.42 13.39 -7.39
C ILE A 39 -2.24 14.01 -8.79
N ILE A 40 -1.52 13.31 -9.69
CA ILE A 40 -1.26 13.77 -11.05
C ILE A 40 -2.59 13.92 -11.84
N GLN A 41 -3.49 12.94 -11.67
CA GLN A 41 -4.80 12.90 -12.30
C GLN A 41 -5.64 14.12 -11.90
N TYR A 42 -5.77 14.40 -10.61
CA TYR A 42 -6.60 15.48 -10.09
C TYR A 42 -6.04 16.86 -10.45
N ILE A 43 -4.71 17.05 -10.42
CA ILE A 43 -4.08 18.27 -10.94
C ILE A 43 -4.44 18.46 -12.42
N THR A 44 -4.35 17.39 -13.21
CA THR A 44 -4.66 17.43 -14.64
C THR A 44 -6.14 17.75 -14.89
N TYR A 45 -7.05 17.18 -14.11
CA TYR A 45 -8.49 17.42 -14.22
C TYR A 45 -8.87 18.84 -13.79
N ALA A 46 -8.29 19.34 -12.70
CA ALA A 46 -8.44 20.73 -12.28
C ALA A 46 -8.02 21.71 -13.39
N ALA A 47 -6.86 21.47 -14.02
CA ALA A 47 -6.36 22.30 -15.11
C ALA A 47 -7.26 22.26 -16.36
N LYS A 48 -7.81 21.08 -16.68
CA LYS A 48 -8.66 20.86 -17.87
C LYS A 48 -10.13 21.22 -17.66
N ALA A 49 -10.56 21.52 -16.43
CA ALA A 49 -11.93 21.87 -16.14
C ALA A 49 -12.36 23.15 -16.90
N THR A 50 -13.53 23.11 -17.53
CA THR A 50 -14.11 24.20 -18.31
C THR A 50 -15.63 24.29 -18.09
N GLY A 51 -16.26 25.36 -18.60
CA GLY A 51 -17.71 25.56 -18.48
C GLY A 51 -18.15 26.21 -17.16
N PRO A 52 -19.47 26.33 -16.94
CA PRO A 52 -20.03 27.08 -15.82
C PRO A 52 -19.70 26.50 -14.44
N TYR A 53 -19.46 25.19 -14.36
CA TYR A 53 -19.10 24.50 -13.11
C TYR A 53 -17.60 24.41 -12.86
N ARG A 54 -16.78 25.07 -13.69
CA ARG A 54 -15.31 25.03 -13.56
C ARG A 54 -14.83 25.40 -12.15
N PRO A 55 -15.32 26.47 -11.48
CA PRO A 55 -14.84 26.81 -10.14
C PRO A 55 -15.05 25.68 -9.13
N GLN A 56 -16.23 25.07 -9.12
CA GLN A 56 -16.58 23.98 -8.19
C GLN A 56 -15.77 22.71 -8.49
N LEU A 57 -15.65 22.33 -9.75
CA LEU A 57 -14.87 21.15 -10.15
C LEU A 57 -13.37 21.33 -9.88
N THR A 58 -12.83 22.53 -10.14
CA THR A 58 -11.43 22.84 -9.84
C THR A 58 -11.17 22.77 -8.34
N GLN A 59 -12.04 23.36 -7.52
CA GLN A 59 -11.92 23.31 -6.07
C GLN A 59 -12.03 21.87 -5.56
N PHE A 60 -12.98 21.09 -6.07
CA PHE A 60 -13.15 19.68 -5.73
C PHE A 60 -11.88 18.88 -6.01
N PHE A 61 -11.37 18.89 -7.25
CA PHE A 61 -10.17 18.12 -7.60
C PHE A 61 -8.93 18.56 -6.81
N LEU A 62 -8.75 19.86 -6.56
CA LEU A 62 -7.60 20.34 -5.78
C LEU A 62 -7.70 20.00 -4.28
N ALA A 63 -8.89 19.76 -3.74
CA ALA A 63 -9.05 19.25 -2.39
C ALA A 63 -8.55 17.80 -2.30
N GLU A 64 -8.91 16.96 -3.27
CA GLU A 64 -8.47 15.55 -3.32
C GLU A 64 -6.94 15.44 -3.42
N VAL A 65 -6.24 16.37 -4.10
CA VAL A 65 -4.76 16.37 -4.15
C VAL A 65 -4.12 16.38 -2.76
N ALA A 66 -4.68 17.14 -1.82
CA ALA A 66 -4.15 17.19 -0.46
C ALA A 66 -4.43 15.89 0.30
N ASP A 67 -5.59 15.29 0.10
CA ASP A 67 -5.99 14.02 0.74
C ASP A 67 -5.12 12.86 0.22
N GLU A 68 -4.94 12.74 -1.10
CA GLU A 68 -4.09 11.68 -1.67
C GLU A 68 -2.61 11.85 -1.33
N GLN A 69 -2.14 13.10 -1.10
CA GLN A 69 -0.81 13.33 -0.56
C GLN A 69 -0.64 12.76 0.86
N LEU A 70 -1.67 12.87 1.70
CA LEU A 70 -1.65 12.27 3.04
C LEU A 70 -1.71 10.74 2.97
N HIS A 71 -2.51 10.18 2.06
CA HIS A 71 -2.55 8.73 1.82
C HIS A 71 -1.19 8.20 1.34
N ALA A 72 -0.58 8.84 0.34
CA ALA A 72 0.74 8.47 -0.17
C ALA A 72 1.81 8.53 0.93
N GLN A 73 1.81 9.59 1.76
CA GLN A 73 2.75 9.72 2.87
C GLN A 73 2.55 8.61 3.93
N PHE A 74 1.30 8.27 4.23
CA PHE A 74 0.98 7.18 5.15
C PHE A 74 1.48 5.82 4.61
N LEU A 75 1.20 5.51 3.35
CA LEU A 75 1.60 4.26 2.71
C LEU A 75 3.12 4.14 2.61
N ALA A 76 3.82 5.18 2.18
CA ALA A 76 5.28 5.18 2.10
C ALA A 76 5.93 4.91 3.46
N ASN A 77 5.46 5.59 4.52
CA ASN A 77 5.93 5.34 5.89
C ASN A 77 5.64 3.91 6.36
N LYS A 78 4.48 3.35 5.98
CA LYS A 78 4.10 1.98 6.32
C LYS A 78 4.97 0.95 5.63
N ILE A 79 5.29 1.15 4.35
CA ILE A 79 6.19 0.30 3.56
C ILE A 79 7.58 0.26 4.21
N VAL A 80 8.15 1.43 4.54
CA VAL A 80 9.45 1.53 5.21
C VAL A 80 9.42 0.86 6.59
N ALA A 81 8.35 1.05 7.38
CA ALA A 81 8.20 0.41 8.69
C ALA A 81 8.13 -1.13 8.59
N LEU A 82 7.67 -1.67 7.46
CA LEU A 82 7.70 -3.11 7.17
C LEU A 82 9.04 -3.57 6.59
N GLY A 83 9.97 -2.66 6.29
CA GLY A 83 11.28 -2.95 5.70
C GLY A 83 11.24 -3.13 4.18
N GLY A 84 10.25 -2.56 3.50
CA GLY A 84 10.22 -2.41 2.05
C GLY A 84 10.76 -1.05 1.59
N GLU A 85 10.93 -0.88 0.28
CA GLU A 85 11.22 0.40 -0.35
C GLU A 85 9.96 0.90 -1.10
N PRO A 86 9.52 2.15 -0.84
CA PRO A 86 8.40 2.80 -1.52
C PRO A 86 8.74 3.35 -2.91
#